data_AF-A0A1N6M3S4-F1
#
_entry.id   AF-A0A1N6M3S4-F1
#
_cell.length_a   1.000
_cell.length_b   1.000
_cell.length_c   1.000
_cell.angle_alpha   90.00
_cell.angle_beta   90.00
_cell.angle_gamma   90.00
#
_symmetry.space_group_name_H-M   'P 1'
#
loop_
_entity.id
_entity.type
_entity.pdbx_description
1 polymer ?
#
loop_
_entity_poly.entity_id
_entity_poly.type
_entity_poly.pdbx_seq_one_letter_code
_entity_poly.pdbx_strand_id
1 'polypeptide(L)'
;MIKIETSAPDGMPDYYHLQPIVDYLLEHGNESCNSFLWGNNRTGYFCHLKNEIDFEQLLKVFDIPDTIKVDTDKQTIDCFNTYSLIKGNMGN
;
A
#
# COMPACT_ATOMS: atom_id res chain seq x y z
N MET A 1 13.90 -8.82 -6.93
CA MET A 1 12.58 -8.31 -6.51
C MET A 1 12.37 -8.69 -5.05
N ILE A 2 11.79 -7.79 -4.26
CA ILE A 2 11.42 -7.98 -2.86
C ILE A 2 10.05 -8.66 -2.84
N LYS A 3 9.95 -9.81 -2.18
CA LYS A 3 8.70 -10.56 -2.08
C LYS A 3 7.76 -9.92 -1.06
N ILE A 4 6.51 -9.70 -1.45
CA ILE A 4 5.44 -9.30 -0.53
C ILE A 4 4.66 -10.55 -0.13
N GLU A 5 4.38 -10.67 1.17
CA GLU A 5 3.59 -11.79 1.69
C GLU A 5 2.09 -11.59 1.45
N THR A 6 1.33 -12.69 1.41
CA THR A 6 -0.10 -12.65 1.10
C THR A 6 -0.98 -12.13 2.25
N SER A 7 -0.40 -11.98 3.44
CA SER A 7 -1.05 -11.49 4.66
C SER A 7 0.01 -11.07 5.70
N ALA A 8 -0.42 -10.36 6.74
CA ALA A 8 0.43 -10.05 7.88
C ALA A 8 0.78 -11.32 8.69
N PRO A 9 1.95 -11.37 9.35
CA PRO A 9 2.27 -12.41 10.34
C PRO A 9 1.34 -12.36 11.56
N ASP A 10 1.20 -13.49 12.25
CA ASP A 10 0.43 -13.57 13.49
C ASP A 10 0.90 -12.54 14.53
N GLY A 11 -0.05 -11.82 15.13
CA GLY A 11 0.22 -10.80 16.14
C GLY A 11 0.62 -9.43 15.59
N MET A 12 0.76 -9.28 14.27
CA MET A 12 0.95 -7.97 13.61
C MET A 12 -0.37 -7.41 13.08
N PRO A 13 -0.48 -6.08 12.89
CA PRO A 13 -1.60 -5.49 12.18
C PRO A 13 -1.70 -6.01 10.75
N ASP A 14 -2.93 -6.17 10.25
CA ASP A 14 -3.24 -6.68 8.91
C ASP A 14 -2.55 -5.94 7.76
N TYR A 15 -2.26 -4.65 7.91
CA TYR A 15 -1.55 -3.86 6.89
C TYR A 15 -0.04 -4.13 6.83
N TYR A 16 0.53 -4.82 7.83
CA TYR A 16 1.98 -4.85 8.05
C TYR A 16 2.76 -5.44 6.87
N HIS A 17 2.19 -6.42 6.17
CA HIS A 17 2.80 -6.99 4.97
C HIS A 17 2.93 -6.00 3.80
N LEU A 18 2.10 -4.95 3.76
CA LEU A 18 2.17 -3.86 2.79
C LEU A 18 3.08 -2.72 3.22
N GLN A 19 3.57 -2.71 4.46
CA GLN A 19 4.46 -1.65 4.96
C GLN A 19 5.70 -1.44 4.09
N PRO A 20 6.38 -2.48 3.54
CA PRO A 20 7.54 -2.28 2.67
C PRO A 20 7.21 -1.49 1.39
N ILE A 21 6.00 -1.64 0.85
CA ILE A 21 5.55 -0.86 -0.31
C ILE A 21 5.39 0.61 0.08
N VAL A 22 4.76 0.88 1.22
CA VAL A 22 4.55 2.25 1.71
C VAL A 22 5.88 2.93 2.00
N ASP A 23 6.79 2.25 2.70
CA ASP A 23 8.13 2.78 3.01
C ASP A 23 8.88 3.15 1.74
N TYR A 24 8.89 2.26 0.74
CA TYR A 24 9.48 2.54 -0.56
C TYR A 24 8.89 3.78 -1.23
N LEU A 25 7.56 3.92 -1.24
CA LEU A 25 6.89 5.07 -1.86
C LEU A 25 7.23 6.39 -1.15
N LEU A 26 7.34 6.37 0.18
CA LEU A 26 7.75 7.54 0.97
C LEU A 26 9.22 7.91 0.69
N GLU A 27 10.12 6.92 0.62
CA GLU A 27 11.54 7.12 0.28
C GLU A 27 11.72 7.72 -1.13
N HIS A 28 10.77 7.48 -2.04
CA HIS A 28 10.79 7.97 -3.41
C HIS A 28 9.95 9.25 -3.62
N GLY A 29 9.68 9.99 -2.55
CA GLY A 29 9.11 11.34 -2.62
C GLY A 29 7.58 11.39 -2.60
N ASN A 30 6.91 10.29 -2.26
CA ASN A 30 5.52 10.37 -1.85
C ASN A 30 5.43 10.79 -0.37
N GLU A 31 4.25 11.22 0.05
CA GLU A 31 4.01 11.71 1.41
C GLU A 31 2.67 11.19 1.91
N SER A 32 2.57 10.95 3.21
CA SER A 32 1.27 10.69 3.83
C SER A 32 0.35 11.91 3.66
N CYS A 33 -0.86 11.67 3.18
CA CYS A 33 -1.92 12.66 3.09
C CYS A 33 -2.48 13.02 4.48
N ASN A 34 -2.42 12.07 5.43
CA ASN A 34 -2.95 12.23 6.79
C ASN A 34 -1.82 12.46 7.80
N SER A 35 -2.17 12.92 9.00
CA SER A 35 -1.25 13.01 10.16
C SER A 35 -0.78 11.65 10.69
N PHE A 36 -1.39 10.56 10.22
CA PHE A 36 -1.03 9.17 10.49
C PHE A 36 -0.78 8.44 9.17
N LEU A 37 0.05 7.41 9.17
CA LEU A 37 0.35 6.66 7.94
C LEU A 37 -0.75 5.64 7.61
N TRP A 38 -1.17 4.88 8.63
CA TRP A 38 -2.24 3.90 8.53
C TRP A 38 -3.41 4.30 9.42
N GLY A 39 -4.57 4.45 8.80
CA GLY A 39 -5.85 4.55 9.50
C GLY A 39 -6.57 3.20 9.48
N ASN A 40 -7.57 3.07 10.34
CA ASN A 40 -8.48 1.93 10.33
C ASN A 40 -9.93 2.42 10.31
N ASN A 41 -10.76 1.78 9.52
CA ASN A 41 -12.19 2.02 9.47
C ASN A 41 -12.94 0.68 9.34
N ARG A 42 -14.26 0.74 9.14
CA ARG A 42 -15.12 -0.46 9.02
C ARG A 42 -14.72 -1.39 7.87
N THR A 43 -14.05 -0.90 6.84
CA THR A 43 -13.65 -1.71 5.68
C THR A 43 -12.25 -2.29 5.81
N GLY A 44 -11.45 -1.86 6.78
CA GLY A 44 -10.09 -2.34 7.00
C GLY A 44 -9.10 -1.20 7.22
N TYR A 45 -7.83 -1.50 6.97
CA TYR A 45 -6.75 -0.51 7.08
C TYR A 45 -6.59 0.27 5.78
N PHE A 46 -6.23 1.55 5.90
CA PHE A 46 -5.99 2.39 4.74
C PHE A 46 -4.77 3.30 4.94
N CYS A 47 -4.00 3.48 3.87
CA CYS A 47 -2.91 4.43 3.74
C CYS A 47 -3.23 5.36 2.57
N HIS A 48 -3.26 6.67 2.82
CA HIS A 48 -3.50 7.67 1.77
C HIS A 48 -2.22 8.45 1.52
N LEU A 49 -1.78 8.45 0.27
CA LEU A 49 -0.59 9.11 -0.21
C LEU A 49 -0.97 10.36 -1.02
N LYS A 50 -0.20 11.43 -0.89
CA LYS A 50 -0.49 12.70 -1.58
C LYS A 50 -0.35 12.58 -3.08
N ASN A 51 0.76 12.02 -3.54
CA ASN A 51 1.12 11.96 -4.95
C ASN A 51 0.64 10.65 -5.59
N GLU A 52 0.66 10.61 -6.92
CA GLU A 52 0.44 9.38 -7.70
C GLU A 52 1.48 8.30 -7.34
N ILE A 53 1.08 7.04 -7.47
CA ILE A 53 1.96 5.89 -7.25
C ILE A 53 2.69 5.60 -8.55
N ASP A 54 4.02 5.59 -8.50
CA ASP A 54 4.85 5.11 -9.61
C ASP A 54 4.81 3.59 -9.68
N PHE A 55 3.75 3.06 -10.31
CA PHE A 55 3.54 1.62 -10.47
C PHE A 55 4.61 0.96 -11.34
N GLU A 56 5.19 1.68 -12.31
CA GLU A 56 6.24 1.12 -13.15
C GLU A 56 7.50 0.82 -12.37
N GLN A 57 7.91 1.72 -11.47
CA GLN A 57 9.06 1.48 -10.59
C GLN A 57 8.73 0.45 -9.51
N LEU A 58 7.55 0.54 -8.90
CA LEU A 58 7.11 -0.40 -7.88
C LEU A 58 7.14 -1.85 -8.37
N LEU A 59 6.61 -2.11 -9.57
CA LEU A 59 6.56 -3.46 -10.16
C LEU A 59 7.94 -3.98 -10.62
N LYS A 60 8.97 -3.14 -10.70
CA LYS A 60 10.37 -3.58 -10.93
C LYS A 60 11.06 -3.99 -9.63
N VAL A 61 10.61 -3.43 -8.50
CA VAL A 61 11.22 -3.66 -7.19
C VAL A 61 10.55 -4.81 -6.46
N PHE A 62 9.22 -4.88 -6.49
CA PHE A 62 8.43 -5.84 -5.71
C PHE A 62 7.83 -6.96 -6.55
N ASP A 63 7.84 -8.17 -5.97
CA ASP A 63 7.08 -9.31 -6.46
C ASP A 63 5.73 -9.32 -5.72
N ILE A 64 4.67 -8.93 -6.44
CA ILE A 64 3.34 -8.71 -5.89
C ILE A 64 2.51 -10.00 -6.05
N PRO A 65 2.06 -10.63 -4.96
CA PRO A 65 1.22 -11.83 -5.03
C PRO A 65 -0.15 -11.54 -5.64
N ASP A 66 -0.81 -12.57 -6.13
CA ASP A 66 -2.17 -12.52 -6.68
C ASP A 66 -3.22 -12.05 -5.67
N THR A 67 -2.90 -12.12 -4.37
CA THR A 67 -3.72 -11.59 -3.26
C THR A 67 -3.78 -10.07 -3.21
N ILE A 68 -2.91 -9.38 -3.94
CA ILE A 68 -2.80 -7.94 -3.97
C ILE A 68 -3.15 -7.45 -5.37
N LYS A 69 -4.23 -6.67 -5.44
CA LYS A 69 -4.66 -6.03 -6.67
C LYS A 69 -4.03 -4.65 -6.79
N VAL A 70 -3.26 -4.46 -7.85
CA VAL A 70 -2.79 -3.16 -8.31
C VAL A 70 -3.76 -2.63 -9.36
N ASP A 71 -4.36 -1.46 -9.12
CA ASP A 71 -5.29 -0.79 -10.04
C ASP A 71 -4.73 0.61 -10.33
N THR A 72 -4.07 0.73 -11.48
CA THR A 72 -3.35 1.95 -11.90
C THR A 72 -4.29 3.10 -12.19
N ASP A 73 -5.47 2.81 -12.75
CA ASP A 73 -6.49 3.81 -13.07
C ASP A 73 -7.07 4.44 -11.80
N LYS A 74 -7.24 3.63 -10.74
CA LYS A 74 -7.73 4.10 -9.44
C LYS A 74 -6.63 4.59 -8.50
N GLN A 75 -5.36 4.44 -8.86
CA GLN A 75 -4.22 4.74 -7.99
C GLN A 75 -4.26 3.93 -6.68
N THR A 76 -4.59 2.64 -6.75
CA THR A 76 -4.77 1.80 -5.55
C THR A 76 -3.96 0.50 -5.58
N ILE A 77 -3.54 0.08 -4.38
CA ILE A 77 -2.99 -1.25 -4.09
C ILE A 77 -3.84 -1.83 -2.95
N ASP A 78 -4.57 -2.91 -3.22
CA ASP A 78 -5.55 -3.48 -2.30
C ASP A 78 -5.24 -4.97 -2.06
N CYS A 79 -5.06 -5.37 -0.80
CA CYS A 79 -4.97 -6.78 -0.44
C CYS A 79 -6.34 -7.32 -0.01
N PHE A 80 -6.92 -8.23 -0.78
CA PHE A 80 -8.25 -8.79 -0.46
C PHE A 80 -8.26 -9.81 0.67
N ASN A 81 -7.09 -10.32 1.09
CA ASN A 81 -6.99 -11.15 2.28
C ASN A 81 -7.10 -10.33 3.58
N THR A 82 -6.50 -9.14 3.58
CA THR A 82 -6.36 -8.31 4.80
C THR A 82 -7.15 -7.00 4.73
N TYR A 83 -7.89 -6.79 3.64
CA TYR A 83 -8.67 -5.58 3.34
C TYR A 83 -7.87 -4.29 3.59
N SER A 84 -6.57 -4.33 3.28
CA SER A 84 -5.64 -3.24 3.48
C SER A 84 -5.42 -2.51 2.17
N LEU A 85 -5.64 -1.20 2.18
CA LEU A 85 -5.63 -0.36 0.98
C LEU A 85 -4.54 0.70 1.06
N ILE A 86 -3.73 0.82 0.02
CA ILE A 86 -2.90 2.00 -0.25
C ILE A 86 -3.55 2.76 -1.40
N LYS A 87 -3.74 4.07 -1.24
CA LYS A 87 -4.32 4.92 -2.28
C LYS A 87 -3.47 6.17 -2.50
N GLY A 88 -3.02 6.37 -3.72
CA GLY A 88 -2.33 7.58 -4.17
C GLY A 88 -3.27 8.68 -4.63
N ASN A 89 -2.68 9.82 -4.99
CA ASN A 89 -3.37 10.99 -5.54
C ASN A 89 -4.52 11.50 -4.66
N MET A 90 -4.27 11.58 -3.34
CA MET A 90 -5.23 12.08 -2.35
C MET A 90 -4.92 13.51 -1.88
N GLY A 91 -3.76 14.07 -2.26
CA GLY A 91 -3.41 15.47 -2.01
C GLY A 91 -4.00 16.36 -3.11
N ASN A 92 -4.86 17.31 -2.74
CA ASN A 92 -5.32 18.37 -3.66
C ASN A 92 -4.17 19.23 -4.18
#